data_AF-A0A957YGS2-F1
#
_entry.id   AF-A0A957YGS2-F1
#
_cell.length_a   1.000
_cell.length_b   1.000
_cell.length_c   1.000
_cell.angle_alpha   90.00
_cell.angle_beta   90.00
_cell.angle_gamma   90.00
#
_symmetry.space_group_name_H-M   'P 1'
#
loop_
_entity.id
_entity.type
_entity.pdbx_description
1 polymer ?
#
loop_
_entity_poly.entity_id
_entity_poly.type
_entity_poly.pdbx_seq_one_letter_code
_entity_poly.pdbx_strand_id
1 'polypeptide(L)'
;MKICLIINPKAGPSSFKKQLQKAEEYLINLGCEVKRTQTQGPGDATRLAQQAAEEKFDIAVAIGGDGTVNEVCNGLVGTETALGVLPAGTANVFAAEVGIPIWNPLSPDAITKAASIIATGQRRKIDLGRLQLADGTSRYFLMWCGVGL
;
A
#
# COMPACT_ATOMS: atom_id res chain seq x y z
N MET A 1 12.28 12.62 -2.72
CA MET A 1 11.40 11.50 -3.09
C MET A 1 9.96 11.91 -2.84
N LYS A 2 9.08 11.80 -3.83
CA LYS A 2 7.66 12.13 -3.74
C LYS A 2 6.85 10.90 -3.38
N ILE A 3 6.10 10.96 -2.28
CA ILE A 3 5.32 9.85 -1.73
C ILE A 3 3.84 10.23 -1.64
N CYS A 4 2.97 9.43 -2.23
CA CYS A 4 1.52 9.55 -2.10
C CYS A 4 1.01 8.51 -1.11
N LEU A 5 0.47 8.96 0.03
CA LEU A 5 -0.13 8.10 1.05
C LEU A 5 -1.62 7.89 0.72
N ILE A 6 -2.00 6.67 0.36
CA ILE A 6 -3.38 6.29 0.03
C ILE A 6 -3.98 5.56 1.23
N ILE A 7 -4.83 6.27 1.97
CA ILE A 7 -5.34 5.82 3.27
C ILE A 7 -6.74 5.24 3.13
N ASN A 8 -6.93 4.01 3.59
CA ASN A 8 -8.25 3.48 3.88
C ASN A 8 -8.64 3.85 5.32
N PRO A 9 -9.51 4.85 5.55
CA PRO A 9 -9.83 5.32 6.90
C PRO A 9 -10.63 4.29 7.73
N LYS A 10 -11.17 3.25 7.09
CA LYS A 10 -11.89 2.15 7.74
C LYS A 10 -10.98 0.99 8.15
N ALA A 11 -9.69 1.04 7.78
CA ALA A 11 -8.73 0.00 8.15
C ALA A 11 -8.08 0.28 9.51
N GLY A 12 -7.85 -0.79 10.26
CA GLY A 12 -7.05 -0.79 11.47
C GLY A 12 -7.75 -0.25 12.72
N PRO A 13 -7.16 -0.50 13.90
CA PRO A 13 -7.67 0.03 15.16
C PRO A 13 -7.45 1.54 15.26
N SER A 14 -8.20 2.22 16.14
CA SER A 14 -8.07 3.67 16.37
C SER A 14 -6.64 4.11 16.76
N SER A 15 -5.88 3.23 17.42
CA SER A 15 -4.47 3.44 17.76
C SER A 15 -3.55 3.60 16.55
N PHE A 16 -3.95 3.08 15.38
CA PHE A 16 -3.19 3.17 14.13
C PHE A 16 -3.03 4.62 13.65
N LYS A 17 -3.99 5.51 13.91
CA LYS A 17 -3.91 6.93 13.50
C LYS A 17 -2.67 7.63 14.05
N LYS A 18 -2.34 7.38 15.33
CA LYS A 18 -1.13 7.94 15.97
C LYS A 18 0.16 7.37 15.36
N GLN A 19 0.16 6.09 15.01
CA GLN A 19 1.31 5.45 14.38
C GLN A 19 1.52 5.94 12.95
N LEU A 20 0.44 6.11 12.18
CA LEU A 20 0.49 6.68 10.85
C LEU A 20 1.03 8.11 10.87
N GLN A 21 0.57 8.94 11.83
CA GLN A 21 1.11 10.29 11.99
C GLN A 21 2.63 10.25 12.23
N LYS A 22 3.11 9.38 13.13
CA LYS A 22 4.55 9.22 13.39
C LYS A 22 5.32 8.74 12.15
N ALA A 23 4.76 7.80 11.39
CA ALA A 23 5.38 7.31 10.16
C ALA A 23 5.49 8.39 9.09
N GLU A 24 4.48 9.25 8.98
CA GLU A 24 4.52 10.40 8.07
C GLU A 24 5.52 11.46 8.49
N GLU A 25 5.51 11.86 9.77
CA GLU A 25 6.49 12.78 10.33
C GLU A 25 7.92 12.24 10.11
N TYR A 26 8.12 10.94 10.29
CA TYR A 26 9.38 10.27 10.00
C TYR A 26 9.80 10.41 8.53
N LEU A 27 8.91 10.16 7.57
CA LEU A 27 9.20 10.33 6.14
C LEU A 27 9.52 11.79 5.78
N ILE A 28 8.77 12.74 6.33
CA ILE A 28 8.98 14.19 6.11
C ILE A 28 10.34 14.61 6.68
N ASN A 29 10.70 14.15 7.88
CA ASN A 29 11.99 14.46 8.51
C ASN A 29 13.19 13.91 7.74
N LEU A 30 12.99 12.88 6.91
CA LEU A 30 13.99 12.35 5.97
C LEU A 30 14.00 13.08 4.62
N GLY A 31 13.24 14.19 4.48
CA GLY A 31 13.19 15.00 3.26
C GLY A 31 12.27 14.45 2.17
N CYS A 32 11.34 13.55 2.50
CA CYS A 32 10.34 13.10 1.53
C CYS A 32 9.22 14.14 1.39
N GLU A 33 8.79 14.39 0.16
CA GLU A 33 7.58 15.18 -0.13
C GLU A 33 6.37 14.26 -0.02
N VAL A 34 5.52 14.47 0.99
CA VAL A 34 4.41 13.56 1.30
C VAL A 34 3.07 14.22 0.98
N LYS A 35 2.24 13.55 0.16
CA LYS A 35 0.83 13.90 -0.11
C LYS A 35 -0.08 12.87 0.54
N ARG A 36 -1.07 13.31 1.30
CA ARG A 36 -2.14 12.44 1.84
C ARG A 36 -3.35 12.42 0.91
N THR A 37 -3.91 11.23 0.70
CA THR A 37 -5.22 11.02 0.11
C THR A 37 -5.97 9.92 0.85
N GLN A 38 -7.29 9.92 0.77
CA GLN A 38 -8.15 8.96 1.47
C GLN A 38 -9.14 8.32 0.50
N THR A 39 -9.35 7.02 0.64
CA THR A 39 -10.41 6.32 -0.09
C THR A 39 -11.78 6.63 0.53
N GLN A 40 -12.81 6.68 -0.31
CA GLN A 40 -14.21 6.85 0.11
C GLN A 40 -14.97 5.53 -0.01
N GLY A 41 -14.55 4.64 -0.92
CA GLY A 41 -15.11 3.31 -1.07
C GLY A 41 -14.23 2.34 -1.87
N PRO A 42 -14.76 1.14 -2.18
CA PRO A 42 -14.08 0.17 -3.04
C PRO A 42 -13.72 0.75 -4.40
N GLY A 43 -12.52 0.43 -4.90
CA GLY A 43 -12.00 0.90 -6.19
C GLY A 43 -11.31 2.27 -6.14
N ASP A 44 -11.50 3.06 -5.08
CA ASP A 44 -10.84 4.36 -4.97
C ASP A 44 -9.32 4.24 -4.85
N ALA A 45 -8.80 3.22 -4.17
CA ALA A 45 -7.35 3.09 -4.03
C ALA A 45 -6.69 2.84 -5.39
N THR A 46 -7.34 2.10 -6.29
CA THR A 46 -6.90 1.93 -7.68
C THR A 46 -6.83 3.27 -8.40
N ARG A 47 -7.91 4.05 -8.35
CA ARG A 47 -7.99 5.37 -9.02
C ARG A 47 -6.96 6.36 -8.46
N LEU A 48 -6.80 6.41 -7.15
CA LEU A 48 -5.84 7.28 -6.48
C LEU A 48 -4.38 6.89 -6.77
N ALA A 49 -4.10 5.59 -6.89
CA ALA A 49 -2.78 5.09 -7.28
C ALA A 49 -2.44 5.44 -8.72
N GLN A 50 -3.40 5.30 -9.64
CA GLN A 50 -3.25 5.74 -11.02
C GLN A 50 -2.97 7.26 -11.10
N GLN A 51 -3.75 8.06 -10.35
CA GLN A 51 -3.52 9.51 -10.26
C GLN A 51 -2.11 9.83 -9.70
N ALA A 52 -1.64 9.09 -8.69
CA ALA A 52 -0.29 9.27 -8.17
C ALA A 52 0.78 8.96 -9.23
N ALA A 53 0.55 7.94 -10.08
CA ALA A 53 1.45 7.64 -11.18
C ALA A 53 1.45 8.73 -12.27
N GLU A 54 0.28 9.26 -12.63
CA GLU A 54 0.13 10.38 -13.57
C GLU A 54 0.82 11.65 -13.05
N GLU A 55 0.74 11.91 -11.73
CA GLU A 55 1.43 13.01 -11.03
C GLU A 55 2.93 12.73 -10.77
N LYS A 56 3.46 11.63 -11.30
CA LYS A 56 4.86 11.19 -11.21
C LYS A 56 5.38 11.10 -9.78
N PHE A 57 4.59 10.51 -8.89
CA PHE A 57 5.08 10.13 -7.56
C PHE A 57 6.10 9.00 -7.69
N ASP A 58 7.13 9.01 -6.86
CA ASP A 58 8.10 7.93 -6.81
C ASP A 58 7.48 6.66 -6.21
N ILE A 59 6.63 6.85 -5.19
CA ILE A 59 5.98 5.77 -4.43
C ILE A 59 4.53 6.15 -4.13
N ALA A 60 3.61 5.23 -4.40
CA ALA A 60 2.24 5.26 -3.86
C ALA A 60 2.13 4.21 -2.76
N VAL A 61 1.86 4.67 -1.53
CA VAL A 61 1.86 3.86 -0.31
C VAL A 61 0.43 3.49 0.05
N ALA A 62 0.11 2.20 -0.03
CA ALA A 62 -1.13 1.66 0.48
C ALA A 62 -1.12 1.62 2.01
N ILE A 63 -2.09 2.27 2.64
CA ILE A 63 -2.29 2.28 4.09
C ILE A 63 -3.64 1.64 4.37
N GLY A 64 -3.62 0.33 4.62
CA GLY A 64 -4.82 -0.49 4.73
C GLY A 64 -4.48 -1.97 4.91
N GLY A 65 -5.47 -2.83 4.67
CA GLY A 65 -5.26 -4.28 4.58
C GLY A 65 -4.95 -4.74 3.16
N ASP A 66 -4.90 -6.06 2.97
CA ASP A 66 -4.52 -6.69 1.71
C ASP A 66 -5.37 -6.25 0.50
N GLY A 67 -6.67 -6.00 0.71
CA GLY A 67 -7.56 -5.47 -0.35
C GLY A 67 -7.16 -4.07 -0.81
N THR A 68 -6.75 -3.19 0.12
CA THR A 68 -6.26 -1.84 -0.21
C THR A 68 -4.92 -1.93 -0.95
N VAL A 69 -4.02 -2.82 -0.51
CA VAL A 69 -2.75 -3.09 -1.20
C VAL A 69 -3.01 -3.60 -2.62
N ASN A 70 -3.97 -4.50 -2.81
CA ASN A 70 -4.33 -5.02 -4.12
C ASN A 70 -4.93 -3.96 -5.05
N GLU A 71 -5.78 -3.07 -4.54
CA GLU A 71 -6.32 -1.95 -5.31
C GLU A 71 -5.21 -0.99 -5.76
N VAL A 72 -4.33 -0.56 -4.85
CA VAL A 72 -3.19 0.30 -5.21
C VAL A 72 -2.32 -0.40 -6.27
N CYS A 73 -2.01 -1.68 -6.09
CA CYS A 73 -1.26 -2.45 -7.07
C CYS A 73 -1.88 -2.43 -8.48
N ASN A 74 -3.20 -2.65 -8.58
CA ASN A 74 -3.89 -2.60 -9.88
C ASN A 74 -3.77 -1.23 -10.55
N GLY A 75 -3.77 -0.14 -9.78
CA GLY A 75 -3.62 1.22 -10.30
C GLY A 75 -2.20 1.58 -10.75
N LEU A 76 -1.19 0.78 -10.37
CA LEU A 76 0.23 1.02 -10.67
C LEU A 76 0.80 0.10 -11.76
N VAL A 77 0.04 -0.91 -12.22
CA VAL A 77 0.54 -1.85 -13.22
C VAL A 77 0.94 -1.10 -14.50
N GLY A 78 2.18 -1.33 -14.96
CA GLY A 78 2.72 -0.68 -16.16
C GLY A 78 3.22 0.75 -15.94
N THR A 79 3.28 1.23 -14.69
CA THR A 79 3.80 2.55 -14.33
C THR A 79 5.17 2.46 -13.65
N GLU A 80 5.89 3.58 -13.58
CA GLU A 80 7.19 3.68 -12.88
C GLU A 80 7.06 4.00 -11.38
N THR A 81 5.83 4.25 -10.91
CA THR A 81 5.54 4.54 -9.51
C THR A 81 5.51 3.24 -8.71
N ALA A 82 6.36 3.15 -7.69
CA ALA A 82 6.47 1.94 -6.89
C ALA A 82 5.31 1.81 -5.88
N LEU A 83 4.92 0.58 -5.57
CA LEU A 83 4.02 0.27 -4.47
C LEU A 83 4.79 0.30 -3.14
N GLY A 84 4.35 1.13 -2.20
CA GLY A 84 4.72 1.03 -0.78
C GLY A 84 3.57 0.47 0.06
N VAL A 85 3.86 -0.10 1.23
CA VAL A 85 2.83 -0.64 2.12
C VAL A 85 3.11 -0.22 3.56
N LEU A 86 2.13 0.40 4.21
CA LEU A 86 2.07 0.55 5.66
C LEU A 86 0.89 -0.32 6.16
N PRO A 87 1.17 -1.49 6.75
CA PRO A 87 0.13 -2.47 7.05
C PRO A 87 -0.83 -1.98 8.13
N ALA A 88 -2.12 -1.87 7.81
CA ALA A 88 -3.16 -1.42 8.73
C ALA A 88 -4.35 -2.39 8.81
N GLY A 89 -4.33 -3.49 8.06
CA GLY A 89 -5.38 -4.51 8.07
C GLY A 89 -5.24 -5.50 9.23
N THR A 90 -6.18 -6.45 9.28
CA THR A 90 -6.20 -7.52 10.29
C THR A 90 -5.12 -8.57 10.03
N ALA A 91 -4.99 -9.05 8.79
CA ALA A 91 -4.08 -10.12 8.42
C ALA A 91 -2.75 -9.59 7.86
N ASN A 92 -2.81 -8.66 6.89
CA ASN A 92 -1.63 -8.08 6.22
C ASN A 92 -0.71 -9.14 5.64
N VAL A 93 -1.30 -10.16 5.00
CA VAL A 93 -0.59 -11.34 4.53
C VAL A 93 0.51 -10.96 3.55
N PHE A 94 0.22 -10.08 2.59
CA PHE A 94 1.21 -9.63 1.62
C PHE A 94 2.42 -9.02 2.33
N ALA A 95 2.18 -8.11 3.29
CA ALA A 95 3.25 -7.46 4.03
C ALA A 95 4.12 -8.47 4.79
N ALA A 96 3.50 -9.45 5.44
CA ALA A 96 4.22 -10.52 6.15
C ALA A 96 5.10 -11.34 5.20
N GLU A 97 4.55 -11.79 4.07
CA GLU A 97 5.25 -12.61 3.07
C GLU A 97 6.42 -11.86 2.42
N VAL A 98 6.28 -10.54 2.23
CA VAL A 98 7.33 -9.72 1.63
C VAL A 98 8.38 -9.21 2.62
N GLY A 99 8.22 -9.51 3.91
CA GLY A 99 9.14 -9.10 4.98
C GLY A 99 8.94 -7.66 5.47
N ILE A 100 7.78 -7.05 5.18
CA ILE A 100 7.42 -5.74 5.73
C ILE A 100 6.93 -5.94 7.17
N PRO A 101 7.46 -5.19 8.16
CA PRO A 101 7.05 -5.32 9.55
C PRO A 101 5.54 -5.10 9.73
N ILE A 102 4.88 -6.06 10.38
CA ILE A 102 3.47 -5.98 10.77
C ILE A 102 3.36 -5.75 12.29
N TRP A 103 2.32 -5.04 12.71
CA TRP A 103 2.09 -4.79 14.12
C TRP A 103 1.86 -6.09 14.88
N ASN A 104 2.53 -6.23 16.03
CA ASN A 104 2.28 -7.24 17.04
C ASN A 104 2.80 -6.72 18.39
N PRO A 105 2.44 -7.34 19.54
CA PRO A 105 2.86 -6.86 20.86
C PRO A 105 4.38 -6.74 21.06
N LEU A 106 5.19 -7.50 20.32
CA LEU A 106 6.65 -7.47 20.38
C LEU A 106 7.27 -6.43 19.44
N SER A 107 6.50 -5.91 18.48
CA SER A 107 6.95 -4.88 17.53
C SER A 107 5.95 -3.71 17.44
N PRO A 108 5.78 -2.94 18.53
CA PRO A 108 4.84 -1.81 18.57
C PRO A 108 5.21 -0.67 17.61
N ASP A 109 6.43 -0.63 17.11
CA ASP A 109 6.99 0.33 16.17
C ASP A 109 6.98 -0.15 14.70
N ALA A 110 6.29 -1.26 14.40
CA ALA A 110 6.28 -1.90 13.08
C ALA A 110 5.95 -0.91 11.93
N ILE A 111 5.03 0.02 12.15
CA ILE A 111 4.63 1.00 11.11
C ILE A 111 5.75 1.99 10.82
N THR A 112 6.48 2.43 11.85
CA THR A 112 7.67 3.29 11.66
C THR A 112 8.80 2.52 10.98
N LYS A 113 8.99 1.24 11.30
CA LYS A 113 9.94 0.36 10.60
C LYS A 113 9.55 0.12 9.13
N ALA A 114 8.26 -0.03 8.83
CA ALA A 114 7.78 -0.11 7.44
C ALA A 114 8.03 1.21 6.69
N ALA A 115 7.81 2.35 7.35
CA ALA A 115 8.13 3.67 6.79
C ALA A 115 9.63 3.86 6.52
N SER A 116 10.52 3.32 7.38
CA SER A 116 11.97 3.39 7.13
C SER A 116 12.40 2.58 5.93
N ILE A 117 11.77 1.42 5.67
CA ILE A 117 12.00 0.65 4.44
C ILE A 117 11.59 1.48 3.22
N ILE A 118 10.42 2.12 3.24
CA ILE A 118 9.94 3.00 2.16
C ILE A 118 10.94 4.15 1.92
N ALA A 119 11.45 4.75 2.99
CA ALA A 119 12.40 5.87 2.91
C ALA A 119 13.73 5.52 2.21
N THR A 120 14.13 4.24 2.20
CA THR A 120 15.33 3.80 1.47
C THR A 120 15.19 3.95 -0.04
N GLY A 121 13.96 4.00 -0.57
CA GLY A 121 13.68 4.02 -2.00
C GLY A 121 14.09 2.74 -2.74
N GLN A 122 14.51 1.68 -2.04
CA GLN A 122 14.87 0.41 -2.66
C GLN A 122 13.62 -0.26 -3.25
N ARG A 123 13.72 -0.69 -4.51
CA ARG A 123 12.61 -1.29 -5.27
C ARG A 123 12.97 -2.70 -5.67
N ARG A 124 11.94 -3.55 -5.73
CA ARG A 124 12.03 -4.91 -6.26
C ARG A 124 10.86 -5.16 -7.18
N LYS A 125 11.07 -5.95 -8.22
CA LYS A 125 9.97 -6.44 -9.07
C LYS A 125 9.20 -7.53 -8.33
N ILE A 126 7.89 -7.55 -8.52
CA ILE A 126 6.99 -8.56 -7.98
C ILE A 126 6.11 -9.02 -9.13
N ASP A 127 5.99 -10.33 -9.28
CA ASP A 127 5.12 -10.93 -10.28
C ASP A 127 3.65 -10.74 -9.88
N LEU A 128 2.79 -10.52 -10.87
CA LEU A 128 1.36 -10.37 -10.66
C LEU A 128 0.62 -11.47 -11.40
N GLY A 129 -0.36 -12.06 -10.72
CA GLY A 129 -1.36 -12.87 -11.40
C GLY A 129 -2.32 -11.96 -12.17
N ARG A 130 -2.75 -12.37 -13.36
CA ARG A 130 -3.78 -11.69 -14.14
C ARG A 130 -4.97 -12.63 -14.35
N LEU A 131 -6.13 -12.23 -13.85
CA LEU A 131 -7.40 -12.89 -14.10
C LEU A 131 -8.09 -12.22 -15.29
N GLN A 132 -8.63 -13.03 -16.20
CA GLN A 132 -9.52 -12.59 -17.26
C GLN A 132 -10.79 -13.42 -17.22
N LEU A 133 -11.93 -12.74 -17.16
CA LEU A 133 -13.25 -13.35 -17.15
C LEU A 133 -13.82 -13.43 -18.57
N ALA A 134 -14.82 -14.31 -18.75
CA ALA A 134 -15.45 -14.53 -20.06
C ALA A 134 -16.18 -13.28 -20.61
N ASP A 135 -16.60 -12.38 -19.73
CA ASP A 135 -17.21 -11.09 -20.10
C ASP A 135 -16.18 -10.03 -20.54
N GLY A 136 -14.90 -10.39 -20.57
CA GLY A 136 -13.79 -9.50 -20.95
C GLY A 136 -13.20 -8.70 -19.79
N THR A 137 -13.80 -8.75 -18.59
CA THR A 137 -13.25 -8.09 -17.40
C THR A 137 -11.87 -8.68 -17.07
N SER A 138 -10.88 -7.83 -16.78
CA SER A 138 -9.56 -8.28 -16.35
C SER A 138 -9.08 -7.56 -15.11
N ARG A 139 -8.36 -8.27 -14.24
CA ARG A 139 -7.84 -7.75 -12.98
C ARG A 139 -6.52 -8.42 -12.61
N TYR A 140 -5.63 -7.68 -11.96
CA TYR A 140 -4.41 -8.22 -11.38
C TYR A 140 -4.59 -8.60 -9.90
N PHE A 141 -3.90 -9.65 -9.45
CA PHE A 141 -3.84 -10.05 -8.05
C PHE A 141 -2.40 -10.24 -7.58
N LEU A 142 -2.14 -9.87 -6.32
CA LEU A 142 -0.80 -9.92 -5.69
C LEU A 142 -0.49 -11.25 -5.01
N MET A 143 -1.51 -11.94 -4.50
CA MET A 143 -1.31 -13.15 -3.67
C MET A 143 -1.92 -14.36 -4.36
N TRP A 144 -3.23 -14.57 -4.17
CA TRP A 144 -3.92 -15.77 -4.62
C TRP A 144 -5.24 -15.45 -5.32
N CYS A 145 -5.61 -16.34 -6.24
CA CYS A 145 -6.93 -16.45 -6.82
C CYS A 145 -7.47 -17.85 -6.46
N GLY A 146 -8.67 -17.90 -5.88
CA GLY A 146 -9.32 -19.15 -5.48
C GLY A 146 -10.59 -19.41 -6.28
N VAL A 147 -10.86 -20.67 -6.61
CA VAL A 147 -12.09 -21.14 -7.26
C VAL A 147 -12.58 -22.38 -6.52
N GLY A 148 -13.82 -22.36 -6.03
CA GLY A 148 -14.38 -23.44 -5.24
C GLY A 148 -14.11 -23.31 -3.74
N LEU A 149 -14.28 -24.42 -3.02
CA LEU A 149 -14.01 -24.58 -1.59
C LEU A 149 -12.73 -25.38 -1.37
#